data_AF-A0A968WU96-F1
#
_entry.id   AF-A0A968WU96-F1
#
_cell.length_a   1.000
_cell.length_b   1.000
_cell.length_c   1.000
_cell.angle_alpha   90.00
_cell.angle_beta   90.00
_cell.angle_gamma   90.00
#
_symmetry.space_group_name_H-M   'P 1'
#
loop_
_entity.id
_entity.type
_entity.pdbx_description
1 polymer ?
#
loop_
_entity_poly.entity_id
_entity_poly.type
_entity_poly.pdbx_seq_one_letter_code
_entity_poly.pdbx_strand_id
1 'polypeptide(L)'
;MKRTDREALSAHLMELGVEPGRNVVVHSSLAAFGVLEGGTAGLWTCLAGIVGDAAAVAVPTYRLTASADEIFDRTRSPSLSVGAFSEHVRQLPEA
;
A
#
# COMPACT_ATOMS: atom_id res chain seq x y z
N MET A 1 -10.40 9.96 -18.18
CA MET A 1 -9.62 9.13 -17.23
C MET A 1 -10.46 8.90 -16.00
N LYS A 2 -10.59 7.65 -15.51
CA LYS A 2 -11.33 7.35 -14.27
C LYS A 2 -10.72 8.14 -13.11
N ARG A 3 -11.56 8.72 -12.24
CA ARG A 3 -11.13 9.34 -10.98
C ARG A 3 -11.70 8.52 -9.84
N THR A 4 -10.90 8.30 -8.81
CA THR A 4 -11.29 7.59 -7.60
C THR A 4 -11.01 8.52 -6.43
N ASP A 5 -12.05 9.03 -5.81
CA ASP A 5 -11.96 9.82 -4.58
C ASP A 5 -11.93 8.92 -3.34
N ARG A 6 -11.74 9.54 -2.17
CA ARG A 6 -11.62 8.84 -0.89
C ARG A 6 -12.85 8.01 -0.53
N GLU A 7 -14.05 8.54 -0.77
CA GLU A 7 -15.30 7.89 -0.40
C GLU A 7 -15.54 6.66 -1.27
N ALA A 8 -15.38 6.82 -2.59
CA ALA A 8 -15.47 5.72 -3.54
C ALA A 8 -14.42 4.64 -3.27
N LEU A 9 -13.19 5.02 -2.91
CA LEU A 9 -12.15 4.06 -2.54
C LEU A 9 -12.53 3.27 -1.29
N SER A 10 -12.99 3.95 -0.24
CA SER A 10 -13.33 3.32 1.03
C SER A 10 -14.51 2.36 0.86
N ALA A 11 -15.56 2.79 0.14
CA ALA A 11 -16.71 1.94 -0.20
C ALA A 11 -16.28 0.70 -0.97
N HIS A 12 -15.41 0.86 -1.97
CA HIS A 12 -14.91 -0.26 -2.76
C HIS A 12 -14.10 -1.26 -1.95
N LEU A 13 -13.22 -0.79 -1.04
CA LEU A 13 -12.44 -1.68 -0.16
C LEU A 13 -13.34 -2.44 0.82
N MET A 14 -14.36 -1.79 1.38
CA MET A 14 -15.33 -2.46 2.26
C MET A 14 -16.17 -3.48 1.48
N GLU A 15 -16.59 -3.17 0.25
CA GLU A 15 -17.33 -4.10 -0.62
C GLU A 15 -16.49 -5.33 -1.01
N LEU A 16 -15.17 -5.17 -1.16
CA LEU A 16 -14.21 -6.27 -1.35
C LEU A 16 -14.06 -7.16 -0.10
N GLY A 17 -14.58 -6.74 1.06
CA GLY A 17 -14.49 -7.48 2.31
C GLY A 17 -13.32 -7.05 3.21
N VAL A 18 -12.75 -5.85 3.01
CA VAL A 18 -11.84 -5.26 4.00
C VAL A 18 -12.65 -4.83 5.21
N GLU A 19 -12.38 -5.46 6.36
CA GLU A 19 -13.14 -5.28 7.59
C GLU A 19 -12.28 -4.66 8.71
N PRO A 20 -12.91 -3.93 9.64
CA PRO A 20 -12.24 -3.47 10.86
C PRO A 20 -11.65 -4.63 11.68
N GLY A 21 -10.45 -4.44 12.20
CA GLY A 21 -9.73 -5.40 13.04
C GLY A 21 -9.17 -6.61 12.29
N ARG A 22 -9.23 -6.64 10.95
CA ARG A 22 -8.68 -7.74 10.14
C ARG A 22 -7.34 -7.37 9.53
N ASN A 23 -6.37 -8.26 9.71
CA ASN A 23 -5.07 -8.14 9.04
C ASN A 23 -5.25 -8.32 7.53
N VAL A 24 -4.50 -7.56 6.74
CA VAL A 24 -4.58 -7.59 5.27
C VAL A 24 -3.18 -7.60 4.65
N VAL A 25 -3.01 -8.41 3.61
CA VAL A 25 -1.82 -8.39 2.75
C VAL A 25 -2.21 -7.73 1.43
N VAL A 26 -1.49 -6.68 1.03
CA VAL A 26 -1.87 -5.85 -0.12
C VAL A 26 -0.87 -6.02 -1.25
N HIS A 27 -1.38 -6.48 -2.38
CA HIS A 27 -0.76 -6.31 -3.70
C HIS A 27 -1.60 -5.33 -4.49
N SER A 28 -1.00 -4.28 -5.06
CA SER A 28 -1.75 -3.23 -5.72
C SER A 28 -1.10 -2.75 -7.01
N SER A 29 -1.95 -2.30 -7.93
CA SER A 29 -1.57 -1.53 -9.11
C SER A 29 -2.32 -0.20 -9.07
N LEU A 30 -1.64 0.89 -8.71
CA LEU A 30 -2.30 2.20 -8.58
C LEU A 30 -2.95 2.66 -9.88
N ALA A 31 -2.36 2.31 -11.03
CA ALA A 31 -2.90 2.66 -12.34
C ALA A 31 -4.32 2.12 -12.56
N ALA A 32 -4.70 1.01 -11.92
CA ALA A 32 -6.04 0.43 -12.03
C ALA A 32 -7.14 1.33 -11.42
N PHE A 33 -6.77 2.25 -10.52
CA PHE A 33 -7.69 3.23 -9.93
C PHE A 33 -7.89 4.49 -10.78
N GLY A 34 -7.13 4.65 -11.87
CA GLY A 34 -7.08 5.92 -12.62
C GLY A 34 -6.40 7.02 -11.80
N VAL A 35 -6.98 8.22 -11.76
CA VAL A 35 -6.51 9.30 -10.87
C VAL A 35 -7.04 9.06 -9.48
N LEU A 36 -6.18 8.55 -8.61
CA LEU A 36 -6.48 8.32 -7.21
C LEU A 36 -6.22 9.60 -6.39
N GLU A 37 -7.24 10.08 -5.69
CA GLU A 37 -7.10 11.20 -4.76
C GLU A 37 -6.05 10.87 -3.67
N GLY A 38 -5.05 11.74 -3.52
CA GLY A 38 -3.97 11.55 -2.55
C GLY A 38 -2.95 10.45 -2.90
N GLY A 39 -3.09 9.77 -4.04
CA GLY A 39 -2.13 8.76 -4.50
C GLY A 39 -1.94 7.62 -3.49
N THR A 40 -0.69 7.20 -3.26
CA THR A 40 -0.35 6.13 -2.30
C THR A 40 -0.76 6.47 -0.87
N ALA A 41 -0.61 7.73 -0.46
CA ALA A 41 -1.00 8.20 0.87
C ALA A 41 -2.52 8.18 1.06
N GLY A 42 -3.28 8.49 -0.01
CA GLY A 42 -4.74 8.35 -0.02
C GLY A 42 -5.20 6.91 0.18
N LEU A 43 -4.55 5.96 -0.52
CA LEU A 43 -4.80 4.54 -0.33
C LEU A 43 -4.46 4.07 1.09
N TRP A 44 -3.31 4.48 1.63
CA TRP A 44 -2.91 4.15 2.99
C TRP A 44 -3.92 4.67 4.00
N THR A 45 -4.29 5.96 3.90
CA THR A 45 -5.25 6.60 4.82
C THR A 45 -6.59 5.87 4.84
N CYS A 46 -7.12 5.46 3.67
CA CYS A 46 -8.37 4.71 3.61
C CYS A 46 -8.21 3.31 4.21
N LEU A 47 -7.18 2.57 3.80
CA LEU A 47 -6.97 1.20 4.25
C LEU A 47 -6.75 1.13 5.77
N ALA A 48 -5.80 1.92 6.28
CA ALA A 48 -5.49 2.01 7.70
C ALA A 48 -6.71 2.48 8.51
N GLY A 49 -7.48 3.45 7.98
CA GLY A 49 -8.71 3.91 8.61
C GLY A 49 -9.82 2.85 8.69
N ILE A 50 -9.90 1.94 7.71
CA ILE A 50 -10.88 0.83 7.73
C ILE A 50 -10.45 -0.27 8.69
N VAL A 51 -9.21 -0.76 8.58
CA VAL A 51 -8.74 -1.91 9.38
C VAL A 51 -8.47 -1.52 10.84
N GLY A 52 -8.11 -0.26 11.09
CA GLY A 52 -7.84 0.29 12.42
C GLY A 52 -6.50 -0.15 13.01
N ASP A 53 -6.09 0.52 14.09
CA ASP A 53 -4.75 0.41 14.69
C ASP A 53 -4.41 -0.97 15.29
N ALA A 54 -5.44 -1.80 15.55
CA ALA A 54 -5.25 -3.14 16.09
C ALA A 54 -4.93 -4.19 15.01
N ALA A 55 -5.09 -3.83 13.73
CA ALA A 55 -4.85 -4.72 12.60
C ALA A 55 -3.47 -4.47 11.97
N ALA A 56 -2.91 -5.50 11.36
CA ALA A 56 -1.68 -5.43 10.59
C ALA A 56 -1.96 -5.27 9.09
N VAL A 57 -1.29 -4.29 8.47
CA VAL A 57 -1.20 -4.18 7.00
C VAL A 57 0.18 -4.66 6.57
N ALA A 58 0.22 -5.66 5.71
CA ALA A 58 1.46 -6.18 5.13
C ALA A 58 1.53 -5.91 3.63
N VAL A 59 2.72 -5.58 3.15
CA VAL A 59 3.01 -5.38 1.73
C VAL A 59 4.28 -6.14 1.33
N PRO A 60 4.40 -6.60 0.09
CA PRO A 60 5.66 -7.12 -0.42
C PRO A 60 6.68 -5.99 -0.62
N THR A 61 7.84 -6.08 0.04
CA THR A 61 8.96 -5.12 -0.13
C THR A 61 10.16 -5.77 -0.83
N TYR A 62 9.88 -6.66 -1.79
CA TYR A 62 10.93 -7.39 -2.51
C TYR A 62 11.84 -6.44 -3.30
N ARG A 63 13.07 -6.90 -3.54
CA ARG A 63 14.06 -6.24 -4.37
C ARG A 63 14.40 -7.07 -5.62
N LEU A 64 13.38 -7.41 -6.40
CA LEU A 64 13.47 -8.43 -7.46
C LEU A 64 14.48 -8.11 -8.58
N THR A 65 14.84 -6.83 -8.74
CA THR A 65 15.77 -6.37 -9.77
C THR A 65 17.02 -5.71 -9.17
N ALA A 66 17.31 -5.95 -7.88
CA ALA A 66 18.56 -5.50 -7.28
C ALA A 66 19.74 -6.31 -7.82
N SER A 67 20.92 -5.69 -7.82
CA SER A 67 22.16 -6.38 -8.17
C SER A 67 22.59 -7.32 -7.04
N ALA A 68 23.24 -8.43 -7.38
CA ALA A 68 23.65 -9.44 -6.40
C ALA A 68 24.75 -8.94 -5.43
N ASP A 69 25.50 -7.92 -5.81
CA ASP A 69 26.52 -7.25 -5.00
C ASP A 69 25.97 -6.13 -4.11
N GLU A 70 24.69 -5.79 -4.24
CA GLU A 70 24.07 -4.75 -3.42
C GLU A 70 23.79 -5.26 -2.00
N ILE A 71 24.35 -4.58 -0.99
CA ILE A 71 24.09 -4.89 0.41
C ILE A 71 22.73 -4.33 0.81
N PHE A 72 21.86 -5.20 1.32
CA PHE A 72 20.55 -4.81 1.83
C PHE A 72 20.65 -3.96 3.11
N ASP A 73 19.92 -2.84 3.13
CA ASP A 73 19.71 -1.99 4.29
C ASP A 73 18.20 -1.79 4.50
N ARG A 74 17.68 -2.24 5.64
CA ARG A 74 16.24 -2.20 5.95
C ARG A 74 15.62 -0.81 5.78
N THR A 75 16.37 0.25 6.08
CA THR A 75 15.87 1.62 6.09
C THR A 75 16.09 2.33 4.75
N ARG A 76 17.23 2.05 4.08
CA ARG A 76 17.64 2.77 2.87
C ARG A 76 17.34 2.05 1.57
N SER A 77 17.31 0.71 1.57
CA SER A 77 17.07 -0.07 0.37
C SER A 77 15.60 0.06 -0.08
N PRO A 78 15.29 0.64 -1.26
CA PRO A 78 13.92 0.66 -1.78
C PRO A 78 13.39 -0.73 -2.12
N SER A 79 12.08 -0.84 -2.23
CA SER A 79 11.40 -1.97 -2.84
C SER A 79 11.47 -1.83 -4.37
N LEU A 80 11.72 -2.93 -5.08
CA LEU A 80 11.88 -2.95 -6.53
C LEU A 80 10.89 -3.94 -7.17
N SER A 81 10.17 -3.46 -8.19
CA SER A 81 9.21 -4.26 -8.97
C SER A 81 7.99 -4.79 -8.19
N VAL A 82 7.57 -4.07 -7.14
CA VAL A 82 6.40 -4.41 -6.30
C VAL A 82 5.36 -3.28 -6.18
N GLY A 83 5.55 -2.17 -6.90
CA GLY A 83 4.61 -1.05 -6.97
C GLY A 83 4.88 0.06 -5.95
N ALA A 84 4.35 1.24 -6.25
CA ALA A 84 4.58 2.46 -5.45
C ALA A 84 3.92 2.43 -4.07
N PHE A 85 2.82 1.68 -3.90
CA PHE A 85 2.17 1.56 -2.59
C PHE A 85 3.04 0.82 -1.58
N SER A 86 3.67 -0.28 -1.99
CA SER A 86 4.59 -1.02 -1.12
C SER A 86 5.77 -0.17 -0.70
N GLU A 87 6.31 0.65 -1.62
CA GLU A 87 7.39 1.57 -1.29
C GLU A 87 6.95 2.67 -0.33
N HIS A 88 5.72 3.17 -0.46
CA HIS A 88 5.14 4.14 0.47
C HIS A 88 4.99 3.55 1.88
N VAL A 89 4.40 2.36 2.00
CA VAL A 89 4.15 1.71 3.30
C VAL A 89 5.46 1.41 4.04
N ARG A 90 6.50 0.92 3.35
CA ARG A 90 7.80 0.61 4.00
C ARG A 90 8.59 1.83 4.50
N GLN A 91 8.15 3.04 4.14
CA GLN A 91 8.77 4.30 4.57
C GLN A 91 7.99 4.97 5.71
N LEU A 92 6.86 4.40 6.13
CA LEU A 92 6.10 4.92 7.27
C LEU A 92 6.94 4.78 8.55
N PRO A 93 6.90 5.78 9.45
CA PRO A 93 7.65 5.73 10.72
C PRO A 93 7.38 4.50 11.58
N GLU A 94 6.15 3.99 11.52
CA GLU A 94 5.65 2.83 12.28
C GLU A 94 5.94 1.46 11.63
N ALA A 95 6.55 1.43 10.44
CA ALA A 95 6.80 0.20 9.66
C ALA A 95 8.10 -0.55 10.00
#